data_AF-A0A0P1APL9-F1
#
_entry.id   AF-A0A0P1APL9-F1
#
_cell.length_a   1.000
_cell.length_b   1.000
_cell.length_c   1.000
_cell.angle_alpha   90.00
_cell.angle_beta   90.00
_cell.angle_gamma   90.00
#
_symmetry.space_group_name_H-M   'P 1'
#
loop_
_entity.id
_entity.type
_entity.pdbx_description
1 polymer ?
#
loop_
_entity_poly.entity_id
_entity_poly.type
_entity_poly.pdbx_seq_one_letter_code
_entity_poly.pdbx_strand_id
1 'polypeptide(L)'
;MIRRYTENNKSSSSKVASFSEHFVPCSAAVPLPVTPPAVKRRQLQAQHLGLAAVDAGYCCHELTQLHLGVEWRMGQLVVEGARENSTGLLLFELVEKPLSLHRQRMLLDTTKVPVATIRMSTFRRRKVTYSLYSRIELSKRLIKFTISRNKLEMIFTDIMTGKTCRLGSSGDQGDIEIWLQRGLSAEIVKQPIAHMYLAPSGTPLGYSIDIAEGVDAVMALLVCIALHDCEPIYRWRATSFA
;
A
#
# COMPACT_ATOMS: atom_id res chain seq x y z
N MET A 1 33.42 -26.59 64.28
CA MET A 1 32.78 -27.78 64.89
C MET A 1 32.28 -27.44 66.28
N ILE A 2 31.06 -26.90 66.41
CA ILE A 2 30.17 -27.07 67.57
C ILE A 2 28.75 -27.07 67.00
N ARG A 3 28.01 -28.15 67.29
CA ARG A 3 26.62 -28.42 66.90
C ARG A 3 25.71 -28.20 68.12
N ARG A 4 24.42 -27.93 67.82
CA ARG A 4 23.17 -28.51 68.38
C ARG A 4 22.18 -27.48 68.95
N TYR A 5 21.04 -27.29 68.26
CA TYR A 5 19.65 -27.78 68.53
C TYR A 5 18.90 -26.82 69.46
N THR A 6 17.64 -26.41 69.26
CA THR A 6 16.38 -27.17 68.99
C THR A 6 15.30 -26.22 68.42
N GLU A 7 14.60 -26.63 67.35
CA GLU A 7 13.16 -26.93 67.27
C GLU A 7 12.14 -25.83 67.64
N ASN A 8 11.28 -25.48 66.68
CA ASN A 8 9.84 -25.47 66.94
C ASN A 8 9.02 -25.73 65.68
N ASN A 9 8.23 -26.81 65.75
CA ASN A 9 7.20 -27.24 64.80
C ASN A 9 5.98 -26.30 64.84
N LYS A 10 5.38 -26.03 63.67
CA LYS A 10 3.90 -26.02 63.49
C LYS A 10 3.48 -26.05 62.01
N SER A 11 3.20 -27.26 61.56
CA SER A 11 2.04 -27.70 60.77
C SER A 11 1.26 -26.70 59.90
N SER A 12 1.37 -26.90 58.58
CA SER A 12 0.30 -27.14 57.59
C SER A 12 -1.04 -26.39 57.69
N SER A 13 -1.29 -25.51 56.73
CA SER A 13 -2.46 -25.65 55.83
C SER A 13 -2.18 -24.96 54.49
N SER A 14 -2.04 -25.74 53.43
CA SER A 14 -1.97 -25.25 52.06
C SER A 14 -3.38 -24.88 51.61
N LYS A 15 -3.66 -23.58 51.48
CA LYS A 15 -4.85 -23.12 50.76
C LYS A 15 -4.59 -23.34 49.26
N VAL A 16 -5.20 -24.40 48.73
CA VAL A 16 -5.41 -24.58 47.29
C VAL A 16 -6.34 -23.45 46.84
N ALA A 17 -5.79 -22.46 46.14
CA ALA A 17 -6.60 -21.45 45.46
C ALA A 17 -7.18 -22.11 44.20
N SER A 18 -8.48 -22.43 44.27
CA SER A 18 -9.29 -22.77 43.12
C SER A 18 -9.38 -21.55 42.20
N PHE A 19 -8.64 -21.57 41.10
CA PHE A 19 -8.86 -20.63 40.00
C PHE A 19 -10.13 -21.06 39.27
N SER A 20 -11.22 -20.38 39.62
CA SER A 20 -12.51 -20.46 38.93
C SER A 20 -12.34 -19.94 37.50
N GLU A 21 -12.47 -20.83 36.53
CA GLU A 21 -12.64 -20.50 35.12
C GLU A 21 -13.95 -19.71 34.94
N HIS A 22 -13.82 -18.40 34.72
CA HIS A 22 -14.85 -17.61 34.08
C HIS A 22 -14.25 -17.01 32.81
N PHE A 23 -14.14 -17.85 31.77
CA PHE A 23 -14.07 -17.37 30.40
C PHE A 23 -15.44 -16.77 30.06
N VAL A 24 -15.54 -15.44 30.17
CA VAL A 24 -16.62 -14.70 29.50
C VAL A 24 -16.22 -14.63 28.01
N PRO A 25 -16.97 -15.24 27.08
CA PRO A 25 -16.74 -15.01 25.67
C PRO A 25 -17.30 -13.62 25.37
N CYS A 26 -16.46 -12.60 25.47
CA CYS A 26 -16.77 -11.30 24.93
C CYS A 26 -16.62 -11.41 23.40
N SER A 27 -17.64 -11.96 22.74
CA SER A 27 -17.85 -11.77 21.30
C SER A 27 -18.24 -10.31 21.08
N ALA A 28 -17.24 -9.43 21.22
CA ALA A 28 -17.31 -8.13 20.59
C ALA A 28 -17.13 -8.38 19.10
N ALA A 29 -18.25 -8.39 18.37
CA ALA A 29 -18.22 -8.27 16.92
C ALA A 29 -17.43 -7.00 16.59
N VAL A 30 -16.19 -7.18 16.14
CA VAL A 30 -15.40 -6.08 15.62
C VAL A 30 -16.14 -5.62 14.36
N PRO A 31 -16.61 -4.36 14.30
CA PRO A 31 -17.24 -3.88 13.08
C PRO A 31 -16.22 -4.01 11.95
N LEU A 32 -16.62 -4.76 10.92
CA LEU A 32 -15.90 -4.83 9.64
C LEU A 32 -15.49 -3.40 9.25
N PRO A 33 -14.28 -3.17 8.73
CA PRO A 33 -14.00 -1.94 8.02
C PRO A 33 -14.93 -1.90 6.81
N VAL A 34 -16.07 -1.25 6.98
CA VAL A 34 -17.03 -0.99 5.92
C VAL A 34 -16.29 -0.12 4.93
N THR A 35 -15.95 -0.69 3.77
CA THR A 35 -15.52 0.09 2.61
C THR A 35 -16.55 1.20 2.46
N PRO A 36 -16.19 2.49 2.58
CA PRO A 36 -17.16 3.55 2.42
C PRO A 36 -17.83 3.36 1.05
N PRO A 37 -19.16 3.48 0.98
CA PRO A 37 -19.88 3.23 -0.26
C PRO A 37 -19.31 4.12 -1.36
N ALA A 38 -19.15 3.55 -2.56
CA ALA A 38 -18.62 4.25 -3.75
C ALA A 38 -19.25 5.64 -3.98
N VAL A 39 -20.47 5.85 -3.47
CA VAL A 39 -21.26 7.09 -3.46
C VAL A 39 -20.54 8.30 -2.84
N LYS A 40 -19.51 8.12 -2.00
CA LYS A 40 -18.76 9.25 -1.39
C LYS A 40 -17.48 9.65 -2.16
N ARG A 41 -17.05 8.87 -3.16
CA ARG A 41 -15.81 9.13 -3.89
C ARG A 41 -16.02 10.22 -4.93
N ARG A 42 -15.07 11.16 -5.03
CA ARG A 42 -15.08 12.16 -6.11
C ARG A 42 -14.86 11.46 -7.45
N GLN A 43 -15.60 11.87 -8.46
CA GLN A 43 -15.43 11.31 -9.79
C GLN A 43 -14.00 11.57 -10.31
N LEU A 44 -13.34 10.51 -10.77
CA LEU A 44 -12.02 10.60 -11.41
C LEU A 44 -12.11 11.45 -12.68
N GLN A 45 -11.09 12.27 -12.92
CA GLN A 45 -11.04 13.18 -14.06
C GLN A 45 -10.17 12.61 -15.17
N ALA A 46 -10.81 12.34 -16.33
CA ALA A 46 -10.13 11.93 -17.55
C ALA A 46 -9.04 12.94 -17.95
N GLN A 47 -7.91 12.43 -18.40
CA GLN A 47 -6.75 13.20 -18.82
C GLN A 47 -6.63 13.15 -20.34
N HIS A 48 -7.42 13.96 -21.05
CA HIS A 48 -7.49 13.94 -22.53
C HIS A 48 -6.15 14.20 -23.23
N LEU A 49 -5.21 14.92 -22.61
CA LEU A 49 -3.85 15.14 -23.13
C LEU A 49 -2.87 14.01 -22.75
N GLY A 50 -3.34 13.00 -22.03
CA GLY A 50 -2.51 12.02 -21.34
C GLY A 50 -1.84 12.60 -20.09
N LEU A 51 -1.44 11.69 -19.20
CA LEU A 51 -0.62 11.97 -18.03
C LEU A 51 0.36 10.81 -17.85
N ALA A 52 1.60 11.00 -18.30
CA ALA A 52 2.61 9.95 -18.23
C ALA A 52 3.82 10.41 -17.42
N ALA A 53 4.29 9.53 -16.53
CA ALA A 53 5.47 9.81 -15.72
C ALA A 53 6.56 8.77 -15.93
N VAL A 54 6.17 7.52 -16.19
CA VAL A 54 7.07 6.40 -16.45
C VAL A 54 7.16 6.17 -17.95
N ASP A 55 6.03 5.92 -18.60
CA ASP A 55 5.95 5.63 -20.02
C ASP A 55 4.53 5.88 -20.54
N ALA A 56 4.44 6.64 -21.64
CA ALA A 56 3.18 7.00 -22.29
C ALA A 56 2.42 5.78 -22.85
N GLY A 57 3.12 4.68 -23.13
CA GLY A 57 2.52 3.44 -23.62
C GLY A 57 1.59 2.76 -22.60
N TYR A 58 1.64 3.15 -21.32
CA TYR A 58 0.77 2.61 -20.26
C TYR A 58 -0.35 3.56 -19.84
N CYS A 59 -0.60 4.63 -20.59
CA CYS A 59 -1.76 5.48 -20.35
C CYS A 59 -3.06 4.70 -20.62
N CYS A 60 -3.94 4.65 -19.63
CA CYS A 60 -5.24 3.99 -19.76
C CYS A 60 -6.07 4.61 -20.89
N HIS A 61 -6.71 3.81 -21.73
CA HIS A 61 -7.62 4.30 -22.77
C HIS A 61 -9.04 4.59 -22.25
N GLU A 62 -9.37 4.08 -21.07
CA GLU A 62 -10.65 4.27 -20.39
C GLU A 62 -10.43 4.22 -18.88
N LEU A 63 -11.51 4.31 -18.09
CA LEU A 63 -11.43 4.09 -16.64
C LEU A 63 -11.01 2.62 -16.38
N THR A 64 -9.82 2.43 -15.83
CA THR A 64 -9.27 1.11 -15.57
C THR A 64 -9.43 0.75 -14.09
N GLN A 65 -9.92 -0.47 -13.82
CA GLN A 65 -10.02 -0.99 -12.46
C GLN A 65 -9.10 -2.20 -12.27
N LEU A 66 -8.18 -2.08 -11.32
CA LEU A 66 -7.19 -3.09 -11.01
C LEU A 66 -7.33 -3.60 -9.57
N HIS A 67 -6.91 -4.84 -9.36
CA HIS A 67 -6.77 -5.45 -8.04
C HIS A 67 -5.28 -5.54 -7.71
N LEU A 68 -4.85 -4.84 -6.67
CA LEU A 68 -3.50 -4.95 -6.12
C LEU A 68 -3.47 -6.10 -5.11
N GLY A 69 -2.97 -7.25 -5.55
CA GLY A 69 -2.94 -8.47 -4.74
C GLY A 69 -1.87 -8.39 -3.64
N VAL A 70 -2.25 -8.81 -2.43
CA VAL A 70 -1.38 -8.84 -1.25
C VAL A 70 -1.38 -10.23 -0.65
N GLU A 71 -0.21 -10.75 -0.34
CA GLU A 71 -0.01 -12.08 0.25
C GLU A 71 0.66 -11.97 1.63
N TRP A 72 0.26 -12.84 2.55
CA TRP A 72 1.00 -13.06 3.78
C TRP A 72 2.23 -13.93 3.52
N ARG A 73 3.42 -13.34 3.59
CA ARG A 73 4.70 -14.04 3.43
C ARG A 73 5.59 -13.77 4.64
N MET A 74 6.00 -14.83 5.34
CA MET A 74 6.95 -14.76 6.47
C MET A 74 6.59 -13.70 7.54
N GLY A 75 5.30 -13.60 7.88
CA GLY A 75 4.80 -12.66 8.89
C GLY A 75 4.69 -11.19 8.41
N GLN A 76 4.83 -10.94 7.11
CA GLN A 76 4.66 -9.64 6.48
C GLN A 76 3.65 -9.72 5.34
N LEU A 77 3.06 -8.58 4.99
CA LEU A 77 2.15 -8.44 3.86
C LEU A 77 2.91 -7.86 2.68
N VAL A 78 3.03 -8.66 1.62
CA VAL A 78 3.81 -8.32 0.43
C VAL A 78 2.85 -8.18 -0.74
N VAL A 79 3.07 -7.15 -1.56
CA VAL A 79 2.32 -7.00 -2.81
C VAL A 79 2.86 -7.99 -3.83
N GLU A 80 1.98 -8.79 -4.42
CA GLU A 80 2.35 -9.75 -5.48
C GLU A 80 2.35 -9.11 -6.88
N GLY A 81 1.42 -8.19 -7.13
CA GLY A 81 1.21 -7.64 -8.46
C GLY A 81 -0.18 -7.04 -8.63
N ALA A 82 -0.50 -6.69 -9.87
CA ALA A 82 -1.77 -6.09 -10.24
C ALA A 82 -2.51 -6.96 -11.26
N ARG A 83 -3.78 -7.22 -10.97
CA ARG A 83 -4.71 -7.95 -11.84
C ARG A 83 -5.79 -7.02 -12.35
N GLU A 84 -6.34 -7.30 -13.51
CA GLU A 84 -7.56 -6.63 -13.96
C GLU A 84 -8.75 -7.10 -13.11
N ASN A 85 -9.60 -6.17 -12.64
CA ASN A 85 -10.72 -6.52 -11.75
C ASN A 85 -11.79 -7.37 -12.44
N SER A 86 -12.08 -7.10 -13.72
CA SER A 86 -13.14 -7.77 -14.47
C SER A 86 -12.78 -9.21 -14.85
N THR A 87 -11.53 -9.45 -15.26
CA THR A 87 -11.08 -10.75 -15.79
C THR A 87 -10.25 -11.56 -14.80
N GLY A 88 -9.68 -10.91 -13.77
CA GLY A 88 -8.70 -11.52 -12.87
C GLY A 88 -7.33 -11.76 -13.51
N LEU A 89 -7.13 -11.33 -14.76
CA LEU A 89 -5.89 -11.51 -15.51
C LEU A 89 -4.75 -10.75 -14.84
N LEU A 90 -3.63 -11.41 -14.60
CA LEU A 90 -2.42 -10.77 -14.08
C LEU A 90 -1.82 -9.88 -15.17
N LEU A 91 -1.85 -8.56 -14.98
CA LEU A 91 -1.27 -7.60 -15.90
C LEU A 91 0.19 -7.28 -15.54
N PHE A 92 0.46 -7.20 -14.23
CA PHE A 92 1.77 -6.88 -13.73
C PHE A 92 2.14 -7.76 -12.55
N GLU A 93 3.37 -8.26 -12.55
CA GLU A 93 3.95 -9.01 -11.43
C GLU A 93 5.00 -8.15 -10.73
N LEU A 94 4.98 -8.11 -9.39
CA LEU A 94 5.97 -7.42 -8.60
C LEU A 94 7.01 -8.41 -8.06
N VAL A 95 8.23 -8.31 -8.57
CA VAL A 95 9.33 -9.18 -8.17
C VAL A 95 10.31 -8.40 -7.29
N GLU A 96 10.55 -8.90 -6.08
CA GLU A 96 11.58 -8.34 -5.20
C GLU A 96 12.97 -8.84 -5.60
N LYS A 97 13.93 -7.91 -5.69
CA LYS A 97 15.32 -8.26 -5.93
C LYS A 97 15.88 -8.93 -4.66
N PRO A 98 16.35 -10.19 -4.74
CA PRO A 98 16.87 -10.89 -3.58
C PRO A 98 18.04 -10.12 -2.96
N LEU A 99 18.10 -10.13 -1.63
CA LEU A 99 19.17 -9.51 -0.83
C LEU A 99 19.33 -7.99 -1.05
N SER A 100 18.28 -7.31 -1.52
CA SER A 100 18.33 -5.86 -1.71
C SER A 100 18.23 -5.12 -0.37
N LEU A 101 19.31 -4.45 0.03
CA LEU A 101 19.34 -3.53 1.19
C LEU A 101 18.33 -2.37 1.08
N HIS A 102 17.84 -2.11 -0.13
CA HIS A 102 16.96 -0.97 -0.44
C HIS A 102 15.55 -1.39 -0.86
N ARG A 103 15.15 -2.64 -0.59
CA ARG A 103 13.84 -3.20 -0.98
C ARG A 103 13.49 -2.86 -2.44
N GLN A 104 14.45 -3.11 -3.32
CA GLN A 104 14.28 -2.84 -4.74
C GLN A 104 13.34 -3.89 -5.32
N ARG A 105 12.25 -3.45 -5.95
CA ARG A 105 11.26 -4.29 -6.60
C ARG A 105 11.09 -3.89 -8.06
N MET A 106 10.89 -4.86 -8.92
CA MET A 106 10.69 -4.68 -10.36
C MET A 106 9.25 -5.05 -10.68
N LEU A 107 8.57 -4.16 -11.41
CA LEU A 107 7.26 -4.43 -11.98
C LEU A 107 7.47 -5.04 -13.37
N LEU A 108 7.08 -6.29 -13.54
CA LEU A 108 7.16 -7.03 -14.80
C LEU A 108 5.79 -7.02 -15.47
N ASP A 109 5.76 -6.97 -16.80
CA ASP A 109 4.54 -7.16 -17.59
C ASP A 109 4.18 -8.65 -17.73
N THR A 110 3.11 -8.93 -18.49
CA THR A 110 2.64 -10.28 -18.85
C THR A 110 3.70 -11.11 -19.57
N THR A 111 4.65 -10.47 -20.26
CA THR A 111 5.76 -11.10 -20.97
C THR A 111 6.99 -11.31 -20.08
N LYS A 112 6.89 -11.03 -18.78
CA LYS A 112 7.98 -11.08 -17.78
C LYS A 112 9.11 -10.10 -18.07
N VAL A 113 8.84 -9.05 -18.84
CA VAL A 113 9.81 -7.99 -19.13
C VAL A 113 9.66 -6.89 -18.08
N PRO A 114 10.77 -6.38 -17.50
CA PRO A 114 10.70 -5.30 -16.53
C PRO A 114 10.23 -4.01 -17.18
N VAL A 115 9.17 -3.43 -16.64
CA VAL A 115 8.57 -2.17 -17.09
C VAL A 115 9.11 -1.00 -16.27
N ALA A 116 9.19 -1.19 -14.95
CA ALA A 116 9.67 -0.18 -14.04
C ALA A 116 10.31 -0.82 -12.80
N THR A 117 11.24 -0.09 -12.19
CA THR A 117 11.83 -0.47 -10.90
C THR A 117 11.51 0.58 -9.86
N ILE A 118 11.04 0.14 -8.69
CA ILE A 118 10.88 0.96 -7.50
C ILE A 118 11.93 0.58 -6.46
N ARG A 119 12.63 1.58 -5.92
CA ARG A 119 13.64 1.39 -4.87
C ARG A 119 13.33 2.30 -3.69
N MET A 120 13.28 1.72 -2.50
CA MET A 120 13.19 2.47 -1.24
C MET A 120 14.59 2.97 -0.86
N SER A 121 14.82 4.28 -0.96
CA SER A 121 16.15 4.85 -0.74
C SER A 121 16.42 5.24 0.71
N THR A 122 15.40 5.69 1.44
CA THR A 122 15.58 6.25 2.79
C THR A 122 14.34 6.03 3.62
N PHE A 123 14.53 5.48 4.82
CA PHE A 123 13.49 5.31 5.82
C PHE A 123 13.83 6.14 7.05
N ARG A 124 13.03 7.17 7.33
CA ARG A 124 12.99 7.85 8.63
C ARG A 124 11.63 7.57 9.26
N ARG A 125 11.52 7.57 10.60
CA ARG A 125 10.34 7.15 11.39
C ARG A 125 8.95 7.53 10.82
N ARG A 126 8.82 8.62 10.06
CA ARG A 126 7.55 9.07 9.46
C ARG A 126 7.70 9.58 8.02
N LYS A 127 8.80 9.27 7.35
CA LYS A 127 9.11 9.74 5.99
C LYS A 127 9.89 8.66 5.25
N VAL A 128 9.28 8.10 4.20
CA VAL A 128 9.88 7.10 3.33
C VAL A 128 10.07 7.70 1.94
N THR A 129 11.23 7.50 1.35
CA THR A 129 11.56 8.05 0.02
C THR A 129 11.74 6.91 -0.97
N TYR A 130 11.08 7.04 -2.11
CA TYR A 130 11.12 6.09 -3.22
C TYR A 130 11.76 6.74 -4.44
N SER A 131 12.45 5.92 -5.23
CA SER A 131 13.01 6.29 -6.52
C SER A 131 12.54 5.31 -7.57
N LEU A 132 12.06 5.84 -8.69
CA LEU A 132 11.57 5.09 -9.85
C LEU A 132 12.61 5.14 -10.97
N TYR A 133 12.80 4.00 -11.63
CA TYR A 133 13.72 3.83 -12.76
C TYR A 133 12.95 3.19 -13.92
N SER A 134 13.23 3.68 -15.13
CA SER A 134 12.66 3.15 -16.38
C SER A 134 13.24 1.76 -16.70
N ARG A 135 12.52 1.01 -17.53
CA ARG A 135 13.02 -0.14 -18.29
C ARG A 135 14.31 0.17 -19.06
N ILE A 136 14.37 1.32 -19.73
CA ILE A 136 15.41 1.62 -20.74
C ILE A 136 16.75 1.95 -20.09
N GLU A 137 16.74 2.51 -18.86
CA GLU A 137 17.94 3.07 -18.25
C GLU A 137 17.91 2.93 -16.71
N LEU A 138 18.34 1.76 -16.20
CA LEU A 138 18.39 1.48 -14.74
C LEU A 138 19.35 2.39 -13.97
N SER A 139 20.25 3.10 -14.67
CA SER A 139 21.20 4.05 -14.07
C SER A 139 20.59 5.44 -13.84
N LYS A 140 19.55 5.81 -14.59
CA LYS A 140 18.94 7.14 -14.52
C LYS A 140 17.61 7.09 -13.77
N ARG A 141 17.59 7.74 -12.60
CA ARG A 141 16.37 7.92 -11.82
C ARG A 141 15.40 8.81 -12.58
N LEU A 142 14.23 8.28 -12.94
CA LEU A 142 13.16 9.04 -13.58
C LEU A 142 12.48 9.97 -12.57
N ILE A 143 12.02 9.40 -11.46
CA ILE A 143 11.19 10.11 -10.49
C ILE A 143 11.65 9.78 -9.08
N LYS A 144 11.52 10.76 -8.20
CA LYS A 144 11.66 10.60 -6.76
C LYS A 144 10.41 11.14 -6.10
N PHE A 145 9.85 10.35 -5.19
CA PHE A 145 8.71 10.79 -4.39
C PHE A 145 8.86 10.36 -2.95
N THR A 146 8.07 10.98 -2.09
CA THR A 146 8.11 10.75 -0.66
C THR A 146 6.71 10.45 -0.15
N ILE A 147 6.62 9.52 0.80
CA ILE A 147 5.43 9.34 1.62
C ILE A 147 5.78 9.80 3.03
N SER A 148 5.05 10.80 3.55
CA SER A 148 5.21 11.27 4.92
C SER A 148 3.87 11.31 5.63
N ARG A 149 3.79 10.66 6.81
CA ARG A 149 2.53 10.52 7.57
C ARG A 149 1.37 10.04 6.69
N ASN A 150 1.62 9.03 5.85
CA ASN A 150 0.69 8.45 4.88
C ASN A 150 0.21 9.41 3.78
N LYS A 151 0.88 10.57 3.60
CA LYS A 151 0.61 11.51 2.52
C LYS A 151 1.69 11.40 1.45
N LEU A 152 1.27 11.21 0.22
CA LEU A 152 2.12 11.21 -0.96
C LEU A 152 2.51 12.65 -1.32
N GLU A 153 3.79 12.84 -1.63
CA GLU A 153 4.31 14.03 -2.29
C GLU A 153 5.26 13.62 -3.41
N MET A 154 4.87 13.94 -4.64
CA MET A 154 5.61 13.62 -5.86
C MET A 154 5.59 14.83 -6.79
N ILE A 155 6.74 15.14 -7.36
CA ILE A 155 6.88 16.13 -8.43
C ILE A 155 7.58 15.43 -9.59
N PHE A 156 7.04 15.58 -10.79
CA PHE A 156 7.57 14.98 -11.99
C PHE A 156 7.29 15.87 -13.19
N THR A 157 7.94 15.60 -14.31
CA THR A 157 7.63 16.24 -15.59
C THR A 157 6.77 15.26 -16.38
N ASP A 158 5.58 15.69 -16.77
CA ASP A 158 4.68 14.89 -17.62
C ASP A 158 5.33 14.66 -18.98
N ILE A 159 5.56 13.40 -19.35
CA ILE A 159 6.22 13.01 -20.59
C ILE A 159 5.40 13.48 -21.80
N MET A 160 4.07 13.48 -21.68
CA MET A 160 3.17 13.84 -22.78
C MET A 160 3.21 15.34 -23.09
N THR A 161 3.25 16.17 -22.06
CA THR A 161 3.08 17.63 -22.20
C THR A 161 4.35 18.44 -21.90
N GLY A 162 5.39 17.82 -21.34
CA GLY A 162 6.60 18.48 -20.87
C GLY A 162 6.41 19.38 -19.64
N LYS A 163 5.20 19.39 -19.04
CA LYS A 163 4.87 20.27 -17.91
C LYS A 163 5.20 19.63 -16.57
N THR A 164 5.73 20.42 -15.65
CA THR A 164 5.89 20.00 -14.26
C THR A 164 4.53 19.78 -13.61
N CYS A 165 4.34 18.59 -13.06
CA CYS A 165 3.14 18.16 -12.37
C CYS A 165 3.46 17.78 -10.92
N ARG A 166 2.49 17.99 -10.03
CA ARG A 166 2.51 17.52 -8.65
C ARG A 166 1.44 16.46 -8.45
N LEU A 167 1.86 15.37 -7.81
CA LEU A 167 1.00 14.31 -7.34
C LEU A 167 0.99 14.32 -5.82
N GLY A 168 -0.17 14.07 -5.24
CA GLY A 168 -0.29 13.81 -3.82
C GLY A 168 -1.48 12.94 -3.51
N SER A 169 -1.68 12.68 -2.22
CA SER A 169 -2.80 11.90 -1.75
C SER A 169 -3.63 12.64 -0.70
N SER A 170 -4.90 12.27 -0.62
CA SER A 170 -5.87 12.68 0.39
C SER A 170 -6.78 11.50 0.71
N GLY A 171 -7.62 11.66 1.72
CA GLY A 171 -8.49 10.58 2.18
C GLY A 171 -7.96 9.92 3.45
N ASP A 172 -8.78 9.02 3.94
CA ASP A 172 -8.53 8.32 5.17
C ASP A 172 -7.87 6.97 4.91
N GLN A 173 -7.42 6.42 6.00
CA GLN A 173 -6.55 5.28 6.05
C GLN A 173 -7.39 4.05 5.63
N GLY A 174 -7.28 3.63 4.35
CA GLY A 174 -8.05 2.53 3.72
C GLY A 174 -8.89 2.94 2.50
N ASP A 175 -9.06 4.24 2.25
CA ASP A 175 -9.65 4.82 1.03
C ASP A 175 -8.89 6.11 0.68
N ILE A 176 -7.98 5.97 -0.28
CA ILE A 176 -6.96 6.96 -0.60
C ILE A 176 -7.24 7.51 -2.00
N GLU A 177 -7.50 8.81 -2.07
CA GLU A 177 -7.55 9.57 -3.30
C GLU A 177 -6.14 10.02 -3.70
N ILE A 178 -5.74 9.73 -4.93
CA ILE A 178 -4.54 10.25 -5.57
C ILE A 178 -4.96 11.37 -6.51
N TRP A 179 -4.40 12.55 -6.29
CA TRP A 179 -4.74 13.75 -7.04
C TRP A 179 -3.54 14.32 -7.81
N LEU A 180 -3.83 14.89 -8.97
CA LEU A 180 -2.93 15.62 -9.85
C LEU A 180 -3.14 17.13 -9.70
N GLN A 181 -2.05 17.87 -9.79
CA GLN A 181 -2.03 19.31 -9.99
C GLN A 181 -1.01 19.62 -11.10
N ARG A 182 -1.46 20.17 -12.23
CA ARG A 182 -0.60 20.56 -13.35
C ARG A 182 -0.01 21.94 -13.08
N GLY A 183 1.30 22.05 -12.88
CA GLY A 183 1.96 23.29 -12.45
C GLY A 183 2.18 23.37 -10.93
N LEU A 184 2.92 24.40 -10.50
CA LEU A 184 3.37 24.54 -9.09
C LEU A 184 2.59 25.58 -8.29
N SER A 185 1.67 26.33 -8.90
CA SER A 185 0.87 27.34 -8.20
C SER A 185 -0.19 26.68 -7.31
N ALA A 186 -0.29 27.12 -6.05
CA ALA A 186 -1.23 26.60 -5.06
C ALA A 186 -2.71 26.81 -5.42
N GLU A 187 -3.00 27.73 -6.34
CA GLU A 187 -4.36 28.06 -6.81
C GLU A 187 -4.90 27.05 -7.84
N ILE A 188 -4.02 26.17 -8.34
CA ILE A 188 -4.42 25.18 -9.35
C ILE A 188 -5.22 24.06 -8.67
N VAL A 189 -6.40 23.80 -9.23
CA VAL A 189 -7.34 22.79 -8.75
C VAL A 189 -6.72 21.40 -8.77
N LYS A 190 -6.89 20.67 -7.67
CA LYS A 190 -6.48 19.26 -7.55
C LYS A 190 -7.52 18.35 -8.19
N GLN A 191 -7.07 17.61 -9.19
CA GLN A 191 -7.89 16.70 -9.98
C GLN A 191 -7.70 15.26 -9.47
N PRO A 192 -8.74 14.54 -9.04
CA PRO A 192 -8.60 13.14 -8.68
C PRO A 192 -8.30 12.31 -9.94
N ILE A 193 -7.25 11.49 -9.90
CA ILE A 193 -6.82 10.69 -11.06
C ILE A 193 -6.74 9.19 -10.79
N ALA A 194 -6.69 8.79 -9.52
CA ALA A 194 -6.79 7.39 -9.13
C ALA A 194 -7.28 7.28 -7.69
N HIS A 195 -7.98 6.20 -7.37
CA HIS A 195 -8.44 5.88 -6.02
C HIS A 195 -7.96 4.49 -5.63
N MET A 196 -7.48 4.32 -4.41
CA MET A 196 -7.05 3.04 -3.84
C MET A 196 -7.83 2.77 -2.57
N TYR A 197 -8.58 1.68 -2.54
CA TYR A 197 -9.40 1.30 -1.39
C TYR A 197 -9.31 -0.19 -1.12
N LEU A 198 -9.59 -0.59 0.12
CA LEU A 198 -9.62 -2.00 0.50
C LEU A 198 -10.56 -2.78 -0.42
N ALA A 199 -10.08 -3.92 -0.92
CA ALA A 199 -10.87 -4.75 -1.80
C ALA A 199 -12.14 -5.25 -1.08
N PRO A 200 -13.29 -5.33 -1.76
CA PRO A 200 -14.54 -5.77 -1.14
C PRO A 200 -14.43 -7.17 -0.53
N SER A 201 -15.23 -7.46 0.51
CA SER A 201 -15.34 -8.82 1.06
C SER A 201 -15.65 -9.85 -0.02
N GLY A 202 -15.00 -11.00 0.04
CA GLY A 202 -15.11 -12.07 -0.96
C GLY A 202 -14.19 -11.93 -2.18
N THR A 203 -13.40 -10.85 -2.27
CA THR A 203 -12.28 -10.75 -3.22
C THR A 203 -10.97 -11.21 -2.58
N PRO A 204 -9.94 -11.57 -3.38
CA PRO A 204 -8.62 -11.88 -2.85
C PRO A 204 -8.07 -10.73 -1.99
N LEU A 205 -7.19 -11.06 -1.05
CA LEU A 205 -6.61 -10.09 -0.13
C LEU A 205 -5.87 -8.98 -0.92
N GLY A 206 -6.25 -7.73 -0.70
CA GLY A 206 -5.62 -6.64 -1.42
C GLY A 206 -6.43 -5.34 -1.46
N TYR A 207 -6.17 -4.56 -2.49
CA TYR A 207 -6.86 -3.30 -2.76
C TYR A 207 -7.50 -3.32 -4.14
N SER A 208 -8.61 -2.61 -4.27
CA SER A 208 -9.12 -2.17 -5.56
C SER A 208 -8.55 -0.79 -5.88
N ILE A 209 -8.12 -0.61 -7.12
CA ILE A 209 -7.55 0.62 -7.63
C ILE A 209 -8.35 1.04 -8.87
N ASP A 210 -8.98 2.21 -8.80
CA ASP A 210 -9.59 2.85 -9.95
C ASP A 210 -8.60 3.87 -10.52
N ILE A 211 -8.35 3.85 -11.83
CA ILE A 211 -7.40 4.73 -12.52
C ILE A 211 -8.13 5.45 -13.64
N ALA A 212 -8.05 6.78 -13.68
CA ALA A 212 -8.73 7.58 -14.69
C ALA A 212 -8.19 7.31 -16.10
N GLU A 213 -9.04 7.54 -17.10
CA GLU A 213 -8.64 7.58 -18.50
C GLU A 213 -7.48 8.57 -18.72
N GLY A 214 -6.53 8.17 -19.55
CA GLY A 214 -5.35 8.94 -19.93
C GLY A 214 -4.23 8.94 -18.88
N VAL A 215 -4.38 8.25 -17.75
CA VAL A 215 -3.35 8.18 -16.70
C VAL A 215 -2.45 6.97 -16.91
N ASP A 216 -1.13 7.17 -16.78
CA ASP A 216 -0.13 6.11 -16.76
C ASP A 216 -0.37 5.13 -15.59
N ALA A 217 -0.84 3.94 -15.95
CA ALA A 217 -1.22 2.89 -15.00
C ALA A 217 -0.03 2.39 -14.18
N VAL A 218 1.17 2.35 -14.78
CA VAL A 218 2.38 1.91 -14.10
C VAL A 218 2.76 2.92 -13.02
N MET A 219 2.70 4.22 -13.32
CA MET A 219 2.91 5.27 -12.33
C MET A 219 1.91 5.17 -11.17
N ALA A 220 0.62 5.01 -11.46
CA ALA A 220 -0.41 4.85 -10.43
C ALA A 220 -0.15 3.62 -9.54
N LEU A 221 0.14 2.46 -10.15
CA LEU A 221 0.45 1.22 -9.43
C LEU A 221 1.66 1.35 -8.51
N LEU A 222 2.75 1.95 -8.98
CA LEU A 222 3.97 2.13 -8.18
C LEU A 222 3.74 3.05 -6.97
N VAL A 223 2.87 4.05 -7.13
CA VAL A 223 2.42 4.91 -6.02
C VAL A 223 1.60 4.10 -5.02
N CYS A 224 0.63 3.29 -5.48
CA CYS A 224 -0.18 2.43 -4.62
C CYS A 224 0.66 1.41 -3.85
N ILE A 225 1.66 0.79 -4.51
CA ILE A 225 2.63 -0.11 -3.86
C ILE A 225 3.38 0.60 -2.74
N ALA A 226 3.83 1.84 -2.97
CA ALA A 226 4.54 2.61 -1.95
C ALA A 226 3.62 3.04 -0.79
N LEU A 227 2.34 3.32 -1.07
CA LEU A 227 1.34 3.61 -0.04
C LEU A 227 1.09 2.36 0.84
N HIS A 228 0.95 1.18 0.23
CA HIS A 228 0.83 -0.09 0.97
C HIS A 228 2.01 -0.34 1.90
N ASP A 229 3.25 -0.14 1.43
CA ASP A 229 4.44 -0.31 2.26
C ASP A 229 4.44 0.55 3.54
N CYS A 230 3.71 1.67 3.51
CA CYS A 230 3.61 2.62 4.61
C CYS A 230 2.37 2.38 5.50
N GLU A 231 1.48 1.46 5.13
CA GLU A 231 0.31 1.11 5.93
C GLU A 231 0.70 0.21 7.12
N PRO A 232 0.13 0.44 8.31
CA PRO A 232 0.47 -0.36 9.47
C PRO A 232 -0.18 -1.76 9.45
N ILE A 233 0.63 -2.78 9.74
CA ILE A 233 0.28 -4.21 9.67
C ILE A 233 -0.97 -4.62 10.47
N TYR A 234 -1.24 -3.97 11.62
CA TYR A 234 -2.36 -4.36 12.49
C TYR A 234 -3.74 -4.24 11.81
N ARG A 235 -3.85 -3.44 10.75
CA ARG A 235 -5.11 -3.22 10.01
C ARG A 235 -5.60 -4.46 9.29
N TRP A 236 -4.67 -5.24 8.79
CA TRP A 236 -4.96 -6.45 8.03
C TRP A 236 -5.32 -7.65 8.92
N ARG A 237 -4.93 -7.60 10.21
CA ARG A 237 -5.37 -8.61 11.18
C ARG A 237 -6.85 -8.46 11.50
N ALA A 238 -7.40 -7.25 11.44
CA ALA A 238 -8.82 -7.04 11.67
C ALA A 238 -9.70 -7.57 10.51
N THR A 239 -9.14 -7.69 9.31
CA THR A 239 -9.86 -8.18 8.11
C THR A 239 -9.69 -9.66 7.84
N SER A 240 -8.65 -10.33 8.39
CA SER A 240 -8.37 -11.75 8.16
C SER A 240 -9.09 -12.72 9.11
N PHE A 241 -9.79 -12.22 10.13
CA PHE A 241 -10.56 -13.03 11.10
C PHE A 241 -12.07 -12.81 11.00
N ALA A 242 -12.55 -12.27 9.87
CA ALA A 242 -13.96 -12.07 9.59
C ALA A 242 -14.43 -12.98 8.46
#